data_AF-A0A535EQ37-F1
#
_entry.id   AF-A0A535EQ37-F1
#
_cell.length_a   1.000
_cell.length_b   1.000
_cell.length_c   1.000
_cell.angle_alpha   90.00
_cell.angle_beta   90.00
_cell.angle_gamma   90.00
#
_symmetry.space_group_name_H-M   'P 1'
#
loop_
_entity.id
_entity.type
_entity.pdbx_description
1 polymer ?
#
loop_
_entity_poly.entity_id
_entity_poly.type
_entity_poly.pdbx_seq_one_letter_code
_entity_poly.pdbx_strand_id
1 'polypeptide(L)'
;MQALIVDGHLDIAWNALAFGRGFDGPGTKGYLVTRSALEQAGVGLVFATLFAAPGVEEEMVGTGAYYRNAREARLLALSQLNYYGAVGLPLVRRRRDLGRPGLQAVVLMEGADPIESPAQVADWWERGVRIVGLAWQRTRYSGGTHAPGGLTAAGRRLLPALARAGMILDLSHLAHPPALEGAAHRLPLQRAGPGPR
;
A
#
# COMPACT_ATOMS: atom_id res chain seq x y z
N MET A 1 23.19 19.49 7.33
CA MET A 1 22.56 18.36 6.62
C MET A 1 21.09 18.66 6.49
N GLN A 2 20.52 18.61 5.28
CA GLN A 2 19.05 18.67 5.13
C GLN A 2 18.46 17.37 5.68
N ALA A 3 17.34 17.48 6.39
CA ALA A 3 16.61 16.32 6.88
C ALA A 3 15.95 15.59 5.70
N LEU A 4 15.98 14.25 5.71
CA LEU A 4 15.22 13.44 4.76
C LEU A 4 13.74 13.44 5.17
N ILE A 5 12.86 13.93 4.29
CA ILE A 5 11.42 13.80 4.46
C ILE A 5 10.96 12.48 3.86
N VAL A 6 10.20 11.72 4.65
CA VAL A 6 9.60 10.44 4.27
C VAL A 6 8.08 10.57 4.36
N ASP A 7 7.37 10.30 3.27
CA ASP A 7 5.92 10.13 3.30
C ASP A 7 5.58 8.64 3.45
N GLY A 8 4.75 8.33 4.45
CA GLY A 8 4.42 6.96 4.82
C GLY A 8 3.29 6.33 4.00
N HIS A 9 2.61 7.07 3.10
CA HIS A 9 1.48 6.54 2.35
C HIS A 9 1.02 7.49 1.21
N LEU A 10 1.24 7.14 -0.06
CA LEU A 10 0.77 7.92 -1.22
C LEU A 10 0.12 7.06 -2.32
N ASP A 11 -1.12 7.40 -2.67
CA ASP A 11 -1.93 6.78 -3.73
C ASP A 11 -1.57 7.21 -5.15
N ILE A 12 -0.28 7.17 -5.49
CA ILE A 12 0.24 7.66 -6.76
C ILE A 12 -0.35 6.88 -7.94
N ALA A 13 -0.21 5.55 -7.96
CA ALA A 13 -0.66 4.75 -9.10
C ALA A 13 -2.19 4.68 -9.19
N TRP A 14 -2.88 4.67 -8.06
CA TRP A 14 -4.34 4.75 -8.03
C TRP A 14 -4.86 6.04 -8.67
N ASN A 15 -4.30 7.19 -8.30
CA ASN A 15 -4.66 8.47 -8.91
C ASN A 15 -4.41 8.50 -10.42
N ALA A 16 -3.29 7.92 -10.87
CA ALA A 16 -2.96 7.86 -12.28
C ALA A 16 -3.90 6.96 -13.08
N LEU A 17 -4.15 5.75 -12.60
CA LEU A 17 -4.90 4.73 -13.34
C LEU A 17 -6.41 4.90 -13.23
N ALA A 18 -6.92 5.33 -12.08
CA ALA A 18 -8.35 5.47 -11.85
C ALA A 18 -8.89 6.85 -12.29
N PHE A 19 -8.08 7.91 -12.17
CA PHE A 19 -8.53 9.29 -12.43
C PHE A 19 -7.78 9.98 -13.58
N GLY A 20 -6.83 9.30 -14.25
CA GLY A 20 -6.03 9.89 -15.32
C GLY A 20 -5.06 10.98 -14.85
N ARG A 21 -4.79 11.06 -13.54
CA ARG A 21 -3.92 12.09 -12.93
C ARG A 21 -2.49 11.57 -12.86
N GLY A 22 -1.75 11.70 -13.97
CA GLY A 22 -0.39 11.17 -14.07
C GLY A 22 0.59 11.79 -13.06
N PHE A 23 1.47 10.95 -12.50
CA PHE A 23 2.50 11.36 -11.53
C PHE A 23 3.49 12.39 -12.08
N ASP A 24 3.84 12.28 -13.36
CA ASP A 24 4.72 13.21 -14.08
C ASP A 24 3.96 14.32 -14.83
N GLY A 25 2.64 14.43 -14.61
CA GLY A 25 1.80 15.44 -15.22
C GLY A 25 1.98 16.84 -14.60
N PRO A 26 1.37 17.88 -15.19
CA PRO A 26 1.56 19.29 -14.80
C PRO A 26 0.98 19.67 -13.41
N GLY A 27 0.45 18.71 -12.65
CA GLY A 27 -0.36 18.96 -11.47
C GLY A 27 -1.74 19.50 -11.85
N THR A 28 -2.76 19.14 -11.09
CA THR A 28 -4.12 19.67 -11.27
C THR A 28 -4.64 20.19 -9.94
N LYS A 29 -5.51 21.21 -9.97
CA LYS A 29 -6.11 21.75 -8.74
C LYS A 29 -6.88 20.63 -8.02
N GLY A 30 -6.53 20.37 -6.76
CA GLY A 30 -7.09 19.26 -5.98
C GLY A 30 -6.36 17.92 -6.15
N TYR A 31 -5.26 17.88 -6.91
CA TYR A 31 -4.36 16.73 -7.02
C TYR A 31 -3.05 17.03 -6.28
N LEU A 32 -2.86 16.35 -5.15
CA LEU A 32 -1.84 16.71 -4.17
C LEU A 32 -0.44 16.15 -4.48
N VAL A 33 -0.31 15.22 -5.43
CA VAL A 33 0.94 14.43 -5.57
C VAL A 33 1.41 14.39 -7.02
N THR A 34 2.43 15.17 -7.34
CA THR A 34 3.24 15.00 -8.56
C THR A 34 4.69 14.76 -8.18
N ARG A 35 5.47 14.14 -9.09
CA ARG A 35 6.90 13.96 -8.87
C ARG A 35 7.58 15.29 -8.59
N SER A 36 7.31 16.29 -9.44
CA SER A 36 7.87 17.63 -9.33
C SER A 36 7.55 18.29 -7.99
N ALA A 37 6.31 18.17 -7.50
CA ALA A 37 5.93 18.72 -6.20
C ALA A 37 6.66 18.04 -5.03
N LEU A 38 6.79 16.72 -5.04
CA LEU A 38 7.53 15.96 -4.01
C LEU A 38 9.02 16.32 -4.00
N GLU A 39 9.64 16.37 -5.18
CA GLU A 39 11.06 16.71 -5.32
C GLU A 39 11.35 18.16 -4.90
N GLN A 40 10.50 19.12 -5.30
CA GLN A 40 10.62 20.52 -4.87
C GLN A 40 10.41 20.70 -3.37
N ALA A 41 9.56 19.88 -2.75
CA ALA A 41 9.35 19.87 -1.30
C ALA A 41 10.47 19.14 -0.52
N GLY A 42 11.44 18.54 -1.19
CA GLY A 42 12.53 17.80 -0.55
C GLY A 42 12.11 16.43 0.01
N VAL A 43 11.01 15.86 -0.48
CA VAL A 43 10.61 14.48 -0.16
C VAL A 43 11.54 13.51 -0.89
N GLY A 44 12.26 12.68 -0.13
CA GLY A 44 13.23 11.74 -0.70
C GLY A 44 12.77 10.29 -0.70
N LEU A 45 11.77 9.94 0.11
CA LEU A 45 11.23 8.58 0.18
C LEU A 45 9.71 8.63 0.36
N VAL A 46 8.99 7.80 -0.38
CA VAL A 46 7.54 7.64 -0.25
C VAL A 46 7.15 6.18 -0.11
N PHE A 47 6.05 5.88 0.55
CA PHE A 47 5.45 4.55 0.48
C PHE A 47 4.36 4.57 -0.60
N ALA A 48 4.72 4.06 -1.78
CA ALA A 48 3.86 4.08 -2.95
C ALA A 48 2.87 2.90 -2.86
N THR A 49 1.58 3.22 -2.78
CA THR A 49 0.55 2.23 -2.47
C THR A 49 0.17 1.39 -3.69
N LEU A 50 -0.31 0.18 -3.45
CA LEU A 50 -1.10 -0.63 -4.37
C LEU A 50 -2.48 -0.71 -3.73
N PHE A 51 -3.42 0.07 -4.24
CA PHE A 51 -4.78 0.14 -3.71
C PHE A 51 -5.79 -0.45 -4.71
N ALA A 52 -6.62 -1.37 -4.24
CA ALA A 52 -7.72 -1.90 -5.05
C ALA A 52 -9.03 -1.64 -4.31
N ALA A 53 -9.95 -0.92 -4.95
CA ALA A 53 -11.24 -0.62 -4.35
C ALA A 53 -12.22 -1.81 -4.53
N PRO A 54 -12.94 -2.24 -3.47
CA PRO A 54 -13.93 -3.30 -3.57
C PRO A 54 -15.17 -2.85 -4.36
N GLY A 55 -15.70 -3.72 -5.22
CA GLY A 55 -16.81 -3.44 -6.12
C GLY A 55 -18.17 -3.27 -5.45
N VAL A 56 -18.30 -3.66 -4.17
CA VAL A 56 -19.50 -3.31 -3.38
C VAL A 56 -19.57 -1.82 -3.03
N GLU A 57 -18.55 -1.05 -3.41
CA GLU A 57 -18.43 0.39 -3.19
C GLU A 57 -18.39 1.16 -4.53
N GLU A 58 -19.01 0.63 -5.58
CA GLU A 58 -19.02 1.20 -6.94
C GLU A 58 -19.42 2.69 -6.96
N GLU A 59 -20.42 3.09 -6.16
CA GLU A 59 -20.86 4.48 -6.00
C GLU A 59 -19.82 5.39 -5.32
N MET A 60 -18.99 4.84 -4.44
CA MET A 60 -18.04 5.62 -3.64
C MET A 60 -16.77 5.95 -4.44
N VAL A 61 -16.43 5.11 -5.40
CA VAL A 61 -15.15 5.16 -6.12
C VAL A 61 -15.27 5.93 -7.43
N GLY A 62 -16.42 5.84 -8.13
CA GLY A 62 -16.74 6.69 -9.29
C GLY A 62 -15.83 6.56 -10.53
N THR A 63 -14.92 5.58 -10.56
CA THR A 63 -13.89 5.42 -11.62
C THR A 63 -14.01 4.11 -12.41
N GLY A 64 -14.90 3.19 -12.00
CA GLY A 64 -15.00 1.84 -12.56
C GLY A 64 -13.81 0.92 -12.25
N ALA A 65 -12.80 1.39 -11.50
CA ALA A 65 -11.59 0.65 -11.18
C ALA A 65 -11.74 -0.17 -9.88
N TYR A 66 -12.67 -1.12 -9.86
CA TYR A 66 -12.97 -1.94 -8.68
C TYR A 66 -12.79 -3.44 -8.92
N TYR A 67 -12.71 -4.22 -7.84
CA TYR A 67 -12.64 -5.68 -7.89
C TYR A 67 -13.88 -6.34 -7.26
N ARG A 68 -14.29 -7.47 -7.81
CA ARG A 68 -15.38 -8.32 -7.28
C ARG A 68 -14.84 -9.62 -6.67
N ASN A 69 -13.59 -9.95 -6.98
CA ASN A 69 -12.92 -11.14 -6.49
C ASN A 69 -11.41 -10.89 -6.34
N ALA A 70 -10.73 -11.81 -5.65
CA ALA A 70 -9.30 -11.72 -5.37
C ALA A 70 -8.43 -11.63 -6.64
N ARG A 71 -8.87 -12.26 -7.72
CA ARG A 71 -8.14 -12.26 -8.99
C ARG A 71 -8.17 -10.87 -9.64
N GLU A 72 -9.32 -10.21 -9.64
CA GLU A 72 -9.45 -8.82 -10.10
C GLU A 72 -8.62 -7.87 -9.23
N ALA A 73 -8.65 -8.02 -7.89
CA ALA A 73 -7.82 -7.23 -6.98
C ALA A 73 -6.32 -7.38 -7.31
N ARG A 74 -5.88 -8.60 -7.58
CA ARG A 74 -4.51 -8.89 -8.02
C ARG A 74 -4.15 -8.17 -9.32
N LEU A 75 -5.03 -8.19 -10.31
CA LEU A 75 -4.78 -7.54 -11.59
C LEU A 75 -4.66 -6.01 -11.44
N LEU A 76 -5.50 -5.39 -10.60
CA LEU A 76 -5.42 -3.97 -10.28
C LEU A 76 -4.14 -3.59 -9.54
N ALA A 77 -3.66 -4.43 -8.62
CA ALA A 77 -2.38 -4.19 -7.94
C ALA A 77 -1.19 -4.38 -8.89
N LEU A 78 -1.25 -5.36 -9.80
CA LEU A 78 -0.21 -5.58 -10.80
C LEU A 78 -0.13 -4.43 -11.82
N SER A 79 -1.25 -3.85 -12.24
CA SER A 79 -1.24 -2.68 -13.13
C SER A 79 -0.58 -1.47 -12.47
N GLN A 80 -0.78 -1.26 -11.17
CA GLN A 80 -0.12 -0.21 -10.39
C GLN A 80 1.39 -0.44 -10.23
N LEU A 81 1.82 -1.68 -9.98
CA LEU A 81 3.25 -2.01 -10.01
C LEU A 81 3.88 -1.72 -11.37
N ASN A 82 3.20 -2.08 -12.46
CA ASN A 82 3.66 -1.78 -13.81
C ASN A 82 3.71 -0.28 -14.06
N TYR A 83 2.75 0.49 -13.53
CA TYR A 83 2.75 1.95 -13.61
C TYR A 83 4.00 2.55 -12.95
N TYR A 84 4.38 2.11 -11.74
CA TYR A 84 5.61 2.58 -11.08
C TYR A 84 6.87 2.31 -11.91
N GLY A 85 6.93 1.15 -12.57
CA GLY A 85 8.00 0.84 -13.52
C GLY A 85 7.98 1.74 -14.76
N ALA A 86 6.80 2.01 -15.32
CA ALA A 86 6.62 2.82 -16.52
C ALA A 86 7.01 4.29 -16.31
N VAL A 87 6.72 4.86 -15.13
CA VAL A 87 7.18 6.21 -14.76
C VAL A 87 8.61 6.23 -14.24
N GLY A 88 9.30 5.09 -14.18
CA GLY A 88 10.69 5.02 -13.72
C GLY A 88 10.87 5.45 -12.26
N LEU A 89 9.90 5.19 -11.38
CA LEU A 89 10.03 5.47 -9.94
C LEU A 89 10.98 4.44 -9.30
N PRO A 90 12.15 4.84 -8.76
CA PRO A 90 13.11 3.89 -8.20
C PRO A 90 12.56 3.19 -6.95
N LEU A 91 12.46 1.86 -7.00
CA LEU A 91 11.93 1.06 -5.90
C LEU A 91 13.04 0.63 -4.92
N VAL A 92 12.82 0.88 -3.64
CA VAL A 92 13.62 0.41 -2.52
C VAL A 92 13.14 -0.99 -2.13
N ARG A 93 13.98 -1.99 -2.42
CA ARG A 93 13.69 -3.40 -2.18
C ARG A 93 14.50 -3.97 -1.02
N ARG A 94 15.63 -3.36 -0.69
CA ARG A 94 16.55 -3.75 0.38
C ARG A 94 17.13 -2.50 1.01
N ARG A 95 17.65 -2.61 2.23
CA ARG A 95 18.29 -1.48 2.94
C ARG A 95 19.40 -0.80 2.13
N ARG A 96 20.17 -1.57 1.34
CA ARG A 96 21.23 -1.05 0.46
C ARG A 96 20.75 -0.17 -0.69
N ASP A 97 19.44 -0.16 -0.96
CA ASP A 97 18.87 0.67 -2.01
C ASP A 97 18.58 2.09 -1.50
N LEU A 98 18.60 2.31 -0.18
CA LEU A 98 18.39 3.60 0.47
C LEU A 98 19.60 4.54 0.31
N GLY A 99 19.36 5.84 0.45
CA GLY A 99 20.41 6.87 0.45
C GLY A 99 20.89 7.27 -0.93
N ARG A 100 20.19 6.84 -1.99
CA ARG A 100 20.44 7.33 -3.35
C ARG A 100 19.85 8.73 -3.49
N PRO A 101 20.47 9.62 -4.28
CA PRO A 101 19.89 10.93 -4.59
C PRO A 101 18.54 10.79 -5.31
N GLY A 102 17.63 11.74 -5.04
CA GLY A 102 16.32 11.82 -5.68
C GLY A 102 15.24 11.03 -4.97
N LEU A 103 14.01 11.15 -5.48
CA LEU A 103 12.83 10.49 -4.93
C LEU A 103 12.90 8.97 -5.14
N GLN A 104 12.68 8.21 -4.06
CA GLN A 104 12.59 6.75 -4.08
C GLN A 104 11.27 6.27 -3.47
N ALA A 105 10.89 5.01 -3.72
CA ALA A 105 9.66 4.44 -3.17
C ALA A 105 9.83 3.07 -2.53
N VAL A 106 9.21 2.86 -1.37
CA VAL A 106 8.91 1.52 -0.85
C VAL A 106 7.49 1.15 -1.28
N VAL A 107 7.28 -0.06 -1.79
CA VAL A 107 5.92 -0.46 -2.21
C VAL A 107 5.13 -0.98 -1.00
N LEU A 108 3.96 -0.39 -0.78
CA LEU A 108 2.97 -0.74 0.24
C LEU A 108 1.71 -1.28 -0.44
N MET A 109 1.17 -2.40 0.01
CA MET A 109 -0.14 -2.90 -0.44
C MET A 109 -1.20 -2.51 0.58
N GLU A 110 -2.14 -1.64 0.18
CA GLU A 110 -3.22 -1.17 1.04
C GLU A 110 -4.44 -2.07 0.87
N GLY A 111 -4.69 -2.89 1.88
CA GLY A 111 -5.65 -3.98 1.80
C GLY A 111 -5.07 -5.20 1.09
N ALA A 112 -5.03 -6.33 1.79
CA ALA A 112 -4.34 -7.53 1.32
C ALA A 112 -5.11 -8.36 0.29
N ASP A 113 -6.26 -7.90 -0.21
CA ASP A 113 -7.08 -8.66 -1.16
C ASP A 113 -6.41 -9.04 -2.49
N PRO A 114 -5.39 -8.31 -3.01
CA PRO A 114 -4.56 -8.76 -4.12
C PRO A 114 -3.76 -10.05 -3.85
N ILE A 115 -3.50 -10.39 -2.58
CA ILE A 115 -2.86 -11.67 -2.21
C ILE A 115 -3.95 -12.74 -2.23
N GLU A 116 -4.00 -13.59 -3.25
CA GLU A 116 -5.07 -14.58 -3.38
C GLU A 116 -4.95 -15.68 -2.31
N SER A 117 -3.71 -16.05 -1.96
CA SER A 117 -3.40 -17.04 -0.92
C SER A 117 -2.00 -16.81 -0.30
N PRO A 118 -1.71 -17.40 0.89
CA PRO A 118 -0.39 -17.27 1.53
C PRO A 118 0.80 -17.74 0.66
N ALA A 119 0.55 -18.62 -0.32
CA ALA A 119 1.60 -19.08 -1.24
C ALA A 119 2.13 -17.97 -2.16
N GLN A 120 1.34 -16.92 -2.42
CA GLN A 120 1.73 -15.80 -3.28
C GLN A 120 2.60 -14.75 -2.57
N VAL A 121 2.80 -14.85 -1.26
CA VAL A 121 3.55 -13.84 -0.50
C VAL A 121 4.99 -13.70 -1.02
N ALA A 122 5.65 -14.82 -1.35
CA ALA A 122 6.99 -14.80 -1.93
C ALA A 122 7.01 -14.06 -3.28
N ASP A 123 6.03 -14.32 -4.15
CA ASP A 123 5.91 -13.64 -5.45
C ASP A 123 5.75 -12.13 -5.30
N TRP A 124 4.93 -11.68 -4.34
CA TRP A 124 4.75 -10.26 -4.04
C TRP A 124 6.02 -9.62 -3.47
N TRP A 125 6.75 -10.35 -2.63
CA TRP A 125 8.08 -9.92 -2.18
C TRP A 125 8.98 -9.68 -3.39
N GLU A 126 9.14 -10.68 -4.27
CA GLU A 126 10.06 -10.61 -5.42
C GLU A 126 9.71 -9.46 -6.36
N ARG A 127 8.42 -9.15 -6.50
CA ARG A 127 7.95 -7.99 -7.27
C ARG A 127 8.30 -6.64 -6.64
N GLY A 128 8.58 -6.60 -5.34
CA GLY A 128 9.07 -5.42 -4.63
C GLY A 128 8.19 -4.95 -3.47
N VAL A 129 7.08 -5.64 -3.16
CA VAL A 129 6.21 -5.29 -2.03
C VAL A 129 6.94 -5.52 -0.72
N ARG A 130 6.96 -4.53 0.17
CA ARG A 130 7.61 -4.61 1.48
C ARG A 130 6.68 -4.39 2.64
N ILE A 131 5.56 -3.71 2.41
CA ILE A 131 4.60 -3.35 3.43
C ILE A 131 3.23 -3.84 2.98
N VAL A 132 2.46 -4.43 3.89
CA VAL A 132 1.11 -4.93 3.61
C VAL A 132 0.17 -4.50 4.73
N GLY A 133 -0.91 -3.80 4.39
CA GLY A 133 -2.06 -3.58 5.25
C GLY A 133 -3.08 -4.70 5.06
N LEU A 134 -3.57 -5.30 6.14
CA LEU A 134 -4.59 -6.34 6.05
C LEU A 134 -5.99 -5.78 5.79
N ALA A 135 -6.22 -4.52 6.13
CA ALA A 135 -7.53 -3.88 6.09
C ALA A 135 -7.52 -2.63 5.20
N TRP A 136 -8.73 -2.26 4.79
CA TRP A 136 -9.10 -0.92 4.34
C TRP A 136 -10.47 -0.62 4.98
N GLN A 137 -11.58 -0.58 4.23
CA GLN A 137 -12.89 -0.72 4.87
C GLN A 137 -13.10 -2.16 5.37
N ARG A 138 -13.08 -3.14 4.46
CA ARG A 138 -13.09 -4.57 4.79
C ARG A 138 -12.39 -5.36 3.68
N THR A 139 -11.61 -6.36 4.06
CA THR A 139 -11.00 -7.31 3.12
C THR A 139 -11.40 -8.74 3.47
N ARG A 140 -10.96 -9.73 2.69
CA ARG A 140 -11.09 -11.15 3.06
C ARG A 140 -10.28 -11.52 4.31
N TYR A 141 -9.35 -10.67 4.74
CA TYR A 141 -8.39 -10.94 5.80
C TYR A 141 -8.73 -10.29 7.13
N SER A 142 -9.39 -9.12 7.12
CA SER A 142 -9.77 -8.41 8.35
C SER A 142 -10.94 -7.44 8.10
N GLY A 143 -11.70 -7.17 9.18
CA GLY A 143 -12.49 -5.94 9.27
C GLY A 143 -11.59 -4.70 9.39
N GLY A 144 -12.15 -3.55 9.08
CA GLY A 144 -11.42 -2.29 9.01
C GLY A 144 -12.28 -1.05 9.23
N THR A 145 -11.85 0.08 8.68
CA THR A 145 -12.51 1.37 8.86
C THR A 145 -13.97 1.31 8.42
N HIS A 146 -14.88 1.69 9.30
CA HIS A 146 -16.34 1.71 9.05
C HIS A 146 -16.98 0.34 8.76
N ALA A 147 -16.20 -0.74 8.75
CA ALA A 147 -16.68 -2.12 8.72
C ALA A 147 -15.92 -2.94 9.77
N PRO A 148 -16.21 -2.71 11.08
CA PRO A 148 -15.46 -3.29 12.17
C PRO A 148 -15.50 -4.82 12.17
N GLY A 149 -14.42 -5.42 12.65
CA GLY A 149 -14.25 -6.86 12.72
C GLY A 149 -12.80 -7.23 12.98
N GLY A 150 -12.57 -8.41 13.56
CA GLY A 150 -11.23 -8.93 13.79
C GLY A 150 -10.63 -9.62 12.57
N LEU A 151 -9.47 -10.26 12.78
CA LEU A 151 -8.88 -11.17 11.79
C LEU A 151 -9.83 -12.31 11.44
N THR A 152 -10.00 -12.54 10.14
CA THR A 152 -10.67 -13.75 9.65
C THR A 152 -9.77 -14.98 9.80
N ALA A 153 -10.32 -16.17 9.58
CA ALA A 153 -9.51 -17.39 9.49
C ALA A 153 -8.45 -17.30 8.37
N ALA A 154 -8.76 -16.62 7.26
CA ALA A 154 -7.79 -16.36 6.20
C ALA A 154 -6.71 -15.38 6.66
N GLY A 155 -7.06 -14.30 7.39
CA GLY A 155 -6.11 -13.34 7.96
C GLY A 155 -5.09 -14.01 8.86
N ARG A 156 -5.56 -14.88 9.76
CA ARG A 156 -4.71 -15.68 10.65
C ARG A 156 -3.75 -16.60 9.90
N ARG A 157 -4.15 -17.13 8.73
CA ARG A 157 -3.27 -17.96 7.88
C ARG A 157 -2.27 -17.14 7.06
N LEU A 158 -2.60 -15.88 6.72
CA LEU A 158 -1.73 -15.01 5.93
C LEU A 158 -0.56 -14.45 6.75
N LEU A 159 -0.82 -14.04 8.00
CA LEU A 159 0.18 -13.40 8.87
C LEU A 159 1.51 -14.16 8.98
N PRO A 160 1.55 -15.49 9.22
CA PRO A 160 2.81 -16.22 9.27
C PRO A 160 3.60 -16.20 7.97
N ALA A 161 2.92 -16.14 6.82
CA ALA A 161 3.59 -16.06 5.51
C ALA A 161 4.23 -14.68 5.32
N LEU A 162 3.51 -13.60 5.65
CA LEU A 162 4.06 -12.23 5.64
C LEU A 162 5.28 -12.12 6.57
N ALA A 163 5.19 -12.72 7.77
CA ALA A 163 6.27 -12.73 8.76
C ALA A 163 7.51 -13.49 8.26
N ARG A 164 7.34 -14.68 7.68
CA ARG A 164 8.45 -15.44 7.10
C ARG A 164 9.14 -14.71 5.94
N ALA A 165 8.37 -13.95 5.15
CA ALA A 165 8.92 -13.14 4.07
C ALA A 165 9.61 -11.85 4.57
N GLY A 166 9.47 -11.51 5.85
CA GLY A 166 10.02 -10.28 6.43
C GLY A 166 9.30 -9.00 5.95
N MET A 167 8.03 -9.11 5.57
CA MET A 167 7.21 -7.95 5.24
C MET A 167 6.84 -7.16 6.51
N ILE A 168 6.70 -5.85 6.36
CA ILE A 168 6.18 -4.95 7.39
C ILE A 168 4.66 -5.03 7.37
N LEU A 169 4.04 -5.11 8.55
CA LEU A 169 2.60 -5.05 8.67
C LEU A 169 2.17 -3.61 8.91
N ASP A 170 1.37 -3.05 8.00
CA ASP A 170 0.71 -1.76 8.21
C ASP A 170 -0.58 -1.97 9.02
N LEU A 171 -0.68 -1.24 10.14
CA LEU A 171 -1.82 -1.31 11.05
C LEU A 171 -2.89 -0.28 10.74
N SER A 172 -2.66 0.59 9.77
CA SER A 172 -3.67 1.51 9.26
C SER A 172 -4.93 0.74 8.85
N HIS A 173 -6.08 1.38 8.99
CA HIS A 173 -7.41 0.82 8.74
C HIS A 173 -7.89 -0.34 9.64
N LEU A 174 -7.03 -1.02 10.40
CA LEU A 174 -7.49 -2.12 11.24
C LEU A 174 -8.45 -1.65 12.33
N ALA A 175 -9.64 -2.26 12.39
CA ALA A 175 -10.65 -1.92 13.40
C ALA A 175 -10.24 -2.35 14.82
N HIS A 176 -9.54 -3.49 14.95
CA HIS A 176 -9.09 -4.03 16.24
C HIS A 176 -7.63 -4.48 16.19
N PRO A 177 -6.66 -3.54 16.20
CA PRO A 177 -5.24 -3.86 16.25
C PRO A 177 -4.83 -4.78 17.42
N PRO A 178 -5.41 -4.68 18.65
CA PRO A 178 -5.06 -5.57 19.75
C PRO A 178 -5.30 -7.06 19.45
N ALA A 179 -6.23 -7.39 18.55
CA ALA A 179 -6.48 -8.78 18.15
C ALA A 179 -5.33 -9.40 17.33
N LEU A 180 -4.36 -8.60 16.90
CA LEU A 180 -3.13 -9.06 16.26
C LEU A 180 -2.06 -9.52 17.24
N GLU A 181 -2.10 -9.11 18.52
CA GLU A 181 -0.95 -9.21 19.41
C GLU A 181 -0.41 -10.64 19.48
N GLY A 182 -1.26 -11.65 19.66
CA GLY A 182 -0.83 -13.05 19.67
C GLY A 182 -0.27 -13.61 18.34
N ALA A 183 -0.56 -12.98 17.19
CA ALA A 183 -0.17 -13.47 15.86
C ALA A 183 0.92 -12.63 15.16
N ALA A 184 1.09 -11.37 15.58
CA ALA A 184 1.96 -10.39 14.92
C ALA A 184 3.27 -10.10 15.66
N HIS A 185 3.55 -10.73 16.82
CA HIS A 185 4.77 -10.51 17.60
C HIS A 185 6.11 -10.65 16.84
N ARG A 186 6.11 -11.22 15.62
CA ARG A 186 7.29 -11.40 14.78
C ARG A 186 7.38 -10.43 13.59
N LEU A 187 6.43 -9.51 13.44
CA LEU A 187 6.36 -8.56 12.34
C LEU A 187 6.82 -7.16 12.79
N PRO A 188 7.68 -6.47 12.02
CA PRO A 188 7.83 -5.04 12.15
C PRO A 188 6.46 -4.37 11.86
N LEU A 189 6.05 -3.43 12.71
CA LEU A 189 4.76 -2.75 12.62
C LEU A 189 4.94 -1.32 12.12
N GLN A 190 4.17 -0.93 11.10
CA GLN A 190 3.93 0.46 10.74
C GLN A 190 2.61 0.91 11.38
N ARG A 191 2.62 2.08 12.02
CA ARG A 191 1.45 2.72 12.62
C ARG A 191 1.35 4.13 12.08
N ALA A 192 0.13 4.60 11.82
CA ALA A 192 -0.09 6.04 11.71
C ALA A 192 0.29 6.69 13.05
N GLY A 193 1.09 7.76 13.01
CA GLY A 193 1.38 8.55 14.22
C GLY A 193 0.09 9.18 14.75
N PRO A 194 0.01 9.53 16.05
CA PRO A 194 -1.05 10.42 16.49
C PRO A 194 -0.93 11.71 15.67
N GLY A 195 -2.01 12.12 15.01
CA GLY A 195 -2.05 13.45 14.39
C GLY A 195 -1.66 14.52 15.42
N PRO A 196 -1.13 15.67 14.98
CA PRO A 196 -0.80 16.75 15.90
C PRO A 196 -2.04 17.06 16.77
N ARG A 197 -1.84 17.08 18.09
CA ARG A 197 -2.85 17.52 19.06
C ARG A 197 -3.10 19.02 18.93
#